data_AF-A0A6J7DV84-F1
#
_entry.id   AF-A0A6J7DV84-F1
#
_cell.length_a   1.000
_cell.length_b   1.000
_cell.length_c   1.000
_cell.angle_alpha   90.00
_cell.angle_beta   90.00
_cell.angle_gamma   90.00
#
_symmetry.space_group_name_H-M   'P 1'
#
loop_
_entity.id
_entity.type
_entity.pdbx_description
1 polymer ?
#
loop_
_entity_poly.entity_id
_entity_poly.type
_entity_poly.pdbx_seq_one_letter_code
_entity_poly.pdbx_strand_id
1 'polypeptide(L)'
;MTKLVVCPEANPSLPSLVTADPVVIAAHLAGIGVAFEQWSTSGLLPDSADQNAVLAAYADDVARIRAKGFDTVDVARLAGDLDDPAFLAKAAEARAKFLSEHTHADDEIRFFVEGSGAFYLRVDGSVHMIVCEAGDYLFVPKNTRHWFDMGTRPRFAAIRFFAIPEGWVGEFTGDPIASSFASYDELVSAGS
;
A
#
# COMPACT_ATOMS: atom_id res chain seq x y z
N MET A 1 -8.13 -7.87 6.39
CA MET A 1 -7.10 -8.71 6.99
C MET A 1 -5.86 -8.63 6.13
N THR A 2 -4.72 -8.35 6.76
CA THR A 2 -3.41 -8.42 6.11
C THR A 2 -3.17 -9.77 5.46
N LYS A 3 -2.67 -9.79 4.22
CA LYS A 3 -2.45 -11.04 3.47
C LYS A 3 -1.36 -10.85 2.42
N LEU A 4 -0.46 -11.81 2.33
CA LEU A 4 0.54 -11.90 1.26
C LEU A 4 0.19 -13.05 0.31
N VAL A 5 0.17 -12.76 -0.98
CA VAL A 5 0.09 -13.73 -2.06
C VAL A 5 1.26 -13.51 -3.00
N VAL A 6 2.02 -14.57 -3.32
CA VAL A 6 3.19 -14.48 -4.21
C VAL A 6 2.98 -15.36 -5.42
N CYS A 7 2.96 -14.75 -6.60
CA CYS A 7 2.79 -15.44 -7.87
C CYS A 7 4.00 -15.21 -8.78
N PRO A 8 4.54 -16.25 -9.45
CA PRO A 8 5.53 -16.06 -10.51
C PRO A 8 4.96 -15.22 -11.66
N GLU A 9 5.79 -14.37 -12.27
CA GLU A 9 5.38 -13.55 -13.44
C GLU A 9 4.85 -14.42 -14.59
N ALA A 10 5.46 -15.59 -14.79
CA ALA A 10 5.07 -16.52 -15.85
C ALA A 10 3.74 -17.23 -15.58
N ASN A 11 3.28 -17.30 -14.32
CA ASN A 11 2.05 -18.00 -13.93
C ASN A 11 1.25 -17.22 -12.87
N PRO A 12 0.62 -16.08 -13.24
CA PRO A 12 -0.05 -15.18 -12.28
C PRO A 12 -1.21 -15.82 -11.48
N SER A 13 -1.77 -16.92 -11.97
CA SER A 13 -2.89 -17.64 -11.34
C SER A 13 -2.47 -18.77 -10.40
N LEU A 14 -1.17 -19.08 -10.29
CA LEU A 14 -0.65 -20.18 -9.47
C LEU A 14 0.26 -19.62 -8.36
N PRO A 15 -0.31 -19.29 -7.19
CA PRO A 15 0.48 -18.74 -6.09
C PRO A 15 1.46 -19.77 -5.55
N SER A 16 2.70 -19.34 -5.39
CA SER A 16 3.77 -20.07 -4.71
C SER A 16 3.70 -19.93 -3.18
N LEU A 17 3.09 -18.84 -2.71
CA LEU A 17 2.83 -18.58 -1.30
C LEU A 17 1.49 -17.85 -1.12
N VAL A 18 0.72 -18.27 -0.13
CA VAL A 18 -0.45 -17.56 0.40
C VAL A 18 -0.38 -17.61 1.91
N THR A 19 -0.33 -16.46 2.58
CA THR A 19 -0.27 -16.40 4.04
C THR A 19 -0.93 -15.15 4.60
N ALA A 20 -1.46 -15.27 5.81
CA ALA A 20 -1.90 -14.14 6.65
C ALA A 20 -1.13 -14.09 7.99
N ASP A 21 -0.09 -14.92 8.15
CA ASP A 21 0.77 -14.90 9.33
C ASP A 21 1.79 -13.75 9.21
N PRO A 22 1.74 -12.73 10.10
CA PRO A 22 2.59 -11.55 10.00
C PRO A 22 4.08 -11.89 10.14
N VAL A 23 4.44 -12.96 10.86
CA VAL A 23 5.84 -13.39 10.99
C VAL A 23 6.35 -13.94 9.65
N VAL A 24 5.53 -14.73 8.95
CA VAL A 24 5.86 -15.26 7.63
C VAL A 24 5.91 -14.15 6.60
N ILE A 25 4.96 -13.20 6.65
CA ILE A 25 4.93 -12.03 5.76
C ILE A 25 6.22 -11.21 5.93
N ALA A 26 6.57 -10.83 7.16
CA ALA A 26 7.77 -10.05 7.45
C ALA A 26 9.04 -10.76 6.97
N ALA A 27 9.18 -12.06 7.26
CA ALA A 27 10.34 -12.84 6.86
C ALA A 27 10.46 -12.95 5.33
N HIS A 28 9.35 -13.16 4.63
CA HIS A 28 9.35 -13.26 3.16
C HIS A 28 9.71 -11.93 2.51
N LEU A 29 9.05 -10.84 2.93
CA LEU A 29 9.29 -9.50 2.38
C LEU A 29 10.71 -9.01 2.67
N ALA A 30 11.27 -9.32 3.86
CA ALA A 30 12.66 -8.99 4.16
C ALA A 30 13.64 -9.66 3.19
N GLY A 31 13.32 -10.85 2.69
CA GLY A 31 14.12 -11.56 1.68
C GLY A 31 14.25 -10.81 0.34
N ILE A 32 13.31 -9.92 0.03
CA ILE A 32 13.32 -9.05 -1.16
C ILE A 32 13.66 -7.58 -0.83
N GLY A 33 14.16 -7.31 0.38
CA GLY A 33 14.54 -5.97 0.84
C GLY A 33 13.39 -5.08 1.30
N VAL A 34 12.17 -5.61 1.40
CA VAL A 34 10.96 -4.89 1.82
C VAL A 34 10.75 -5.13 3.32
N ALA A 35 10.55 -4.07 4.10
CA ALA A 35 10.25 -4.24 5.53
C ALA A 35 8.74 -4.19 5.77
N PHE A 36 8.25 -5.09 6.61
CA PHE A 36 6.87 -5.12 7.06
C PHE A 36 6.82 -5.22 8.58
N GLU A 37 6.01 -4.38 9.21
CA GLU A 37 5.78 -4.37 10.65
C GLU A 37 4.29 -4.14 10.95
N GLN A 38 3.82 -4.59 12.11
CA GLN A 38 2.47 -4.27 12.60
C GLN A 38 2.58 -3.42 13.86
N TRP A 39 2.00 -2.22 13.80
CA TRP A 39 2.01 -1.23 14.86
C TRP A 39 0.63 -1.08 15.48
N SER A 40 0.59 -0.55 16.71
CA SER A 40 -0.68 -0.22 17.36
C SER A 40 -1.31 0.99 16.71
N THR A 41 -2.63 0.95 16.50
CA THR A 41 -3.38 2.09 15.98
C THR A 41 -4.12 2.83 17.09
N SER A 42 -4.29 4.14 16.93
CA SER A 42 -5.02 4.99 17.87
C SER A 42 -6.55 4.80 17.80
N GLY A 43 -7.03 3.80 17.06
CA GLY A 43 -8.43 3.54 16.77
C GLY A 43 -8.94 4.26 15.53
N LEU A 44 -10.26 4.18 15.30
CA LEU A 44 -10.90 4.79 14.12
C LEU A 44 -10.89 6.32 14.25
N LEU A 45 -10.28 6.98 13.27
CA LEU A 45 -10.33 8.42 13.14
C LEU A 45 -11.70 8.87 12.59
N PRO A 46 -12.22 10.04 13.00
CA PRO A 46 -13.44 10.59 12.41
C PRO A 46 -13.34 10.74 10.89
N ASP A 47 -14.45 10.60 10.17
CA ASP A 47 -14.48 10.85 8.72
C ASP A 47 -14.03 12.28 8.37
N SER A 48 -14.27 13.24 9.28
CA SER A 48 -13.82 14.63 9.16
C SER A 48 -12.35 14.88 9.51
N ALA A 49 -11.57 13.86 9.90
CA ALA A 49 -10.18 14.03 10.26
C ALA A 49 -9.35 14.49 9.04
N ASP A 50 -8.75 15.67 9.18
CA ASP A 50 -7.81 16.19 8.20
C ASP A 50 -6.40 15.61 8.41
N GLN A 51 -5.47 15.92 7.51
CA GLN A 51 -4.08 15.47 7.61
C GLN A 51 -3.45 15.81 8.97
N ASN A 52 -3.70 17.00 9.51
CA ASN A 52 -3.08 17.42 10.77
C ASN A 52 -3.61 16.59 11.94
N ALA A 53 -4.91 16.30 11.97
CA ALA A 53 -5.52 15.43 12.98
C ALA A 53 -4.95 14.01 12.92
N VAL A 54 -4.76 13.46 11.72
CA VAL A 54 -4.12 12.14 11.54
C VAL A 54 -2.68 12.16 12.02
N LEU A 55 -1.86 13.11 11.56
CA LEU A 55 -0.45 13.19 11.97
C LEU A 55 -0.28 13.42 13.48
N ALA A 56 -1.18 14.19 14.11
CA ALA A 56 -1.19 14.38 15.56
C ALA A 56 -1.53 13.09 16.32
N ALA A 57 -2.47 12.29 15.81
CA ALA A 57 -2.86 11.02 16.42
C ALA A 57 -1.76 9.94 16.38
N TYR A 58 -0.78 10.11 15.47
CA TYR A 58 0.34 9.19 15.25
C TYR A 58 1.70 9.90 15.41
N ALA A 59 1.77 10.95 16.23
CA ALA A 59 2.94 11.81 16.34
C ALA A 59 4.23 11.06 16.73
N ASP A 60 4.13 10.07 17.62
CA ASP A 60 5.27 9.27 18.07
C ASP A 60 5.83 8.40 16.94
N ASP A 61 4.95 7.76 16.16
CA ASP A 61 5.33 6.99 14.97
C ASP A 61 5.95 7.87 13.89
N VAL A 62 5.35 9.04 13.68
CA VAL A 62 5.87 10.04 12.73
C VAL A 62 7.27 10.50 13.15
N ALA A 63 7.45 10.85 14.42
CA ALA A 63 8.76 11.27 14.94
C ALA A 63 9.81 10.16 14.82
N ARG A 64 9.42 8.91 15.10
CA ARG A 64 10.27 7.73 14.97
C ARG A 64 10.77 7.52 13.54
N ILE A 65 9.93 7.72 12.53
CA ILE A 65 10.33 7.57 11.12
C ILE A 65 11.11 8.78 10.61
N ARG A 66 10.75 10.00 11.00
CA ARG A 66 11.53 11.20 10.68
C ARG A 66 12.97 11.13 11.19
N ALA A 67 13.18 10.56 12.38
CA ALA A 67 14.52 10.33 12.93
C ALA A 67 15.40 9.40 12.06
N LYS A 68 14.81 8.64 11.14
CA LYS A 68 15.51 7.80 10.15
C LYS A 68 15.84 8.54 8.85
N GLY A 69 15.54 9.84 8.74
CA GLY A 69 15.84 10.67 7.57
C GLY A 69 14.68 10.88 6.59
N PHE A 70 13.45 10.51 6.99
CA PHE A 70 12.24 10.69 6.17
C PHE A 70 11.45 11.92 6.61
N ASP A 71 11.96 13.11 6.30
CA ASP A 71 11.42 14.37 6.79
C ASP A 71 10.14 14.86 6.10
N THR A 72 9.88 14.38 4.88
CA THR A 72 8.67 14.76 4.13
C THR A 72 7.56 13.77 4.48
N VAL A 73 6.50 14.26 5.14
CA VAL A 73 5.38 13.44 5.61
C VAL A 73 4.05 14.06 5.21
N ASP A 74 3.16 13.25 4.66
CA ASP A 74 1.78 13.63 4.38
C ASP A 74 0.81 12.46 4.58
N VAL A 75 -0.49 12.71 4.35
CA VAL A 75 -1.54 11.69 4.51
C VAL A 75 -2.28 11.52 3.19
N ALA A 76 -2.21 10.33 2.62
CA ALA A 76 -3.08 9.92 1.53
C ALA A 76 -4.34 9.27 2.12
N ARG A 77 -5.49 9.91 1.94
CA ARG A 77 -6.78 9.40 2.40
C ARG A 77 -7.80 9.42 1.27
N LEU A 78 -8.43 8.28 1.05
CA LEU A 78 -9.62 8.19 0.20
C LEU A 78 -10.72 7.51 1.01
N ALA A 79 -11.68 8.32 1.43
CA ALA A 79 -12.88 7.91 2.15
C ALA A 79 -14.05 8.78 1.67
N GLY A 80 -15.21 8.18 1.51
CA GLY A 80 -16.42 8.86 1.04
C GLY A 80 -17.62 7.93 1.07
N ASP A 81 -18.76 8.45 0.65
CA ASP A 81 -20.00 7.69 0.56
C ASP A 81 -19.90 6.66 -0.58
N LEU A 82 -19.98 5.37 -0.24
CA LEU A 82 -19.88 4.28 -1.20
C LEU A 82 -21.17 4.08 -2.01
N ASP A 83 -22.24 4.80 -1.67
CA ASP A 83 -23.48 4.85 -2.42
C ASP A 83 -23.57 6.11 -3.31
N ASP A 84 -22.61 7.04 -3.22
CA ASP A 84 -22.48 8.19 -4.10
C ASP A 84 -21.76 7.82 -5.42
N PRO A 85 -22.44 7.84 -6.58
CA PRO A 85 -21.82 7.54 -7.86
C PRO A 85 -20.69 8.52 -8.25
N ALA A 86 -20.76 9.78 -7.80
CA ALA A 86 -19.73 10.77 -8.08
C ALA A 86 -18.43 10.45 -7.34
N PHE A 87 -18.52 10.02 -6.09
CA PHE A 87 -17.39 9.50 -5.32
C PHE A 87 -16.78 8.27 -6.01
N LEU A 88 -17.61 7.29 -6.39
CA LEU A 88 -17.13 6.07 -7.07
C LEU A 88 -16.46 6.35 -8.41
N ALA A 89 -16.96 7.31 -9.20
CA ALA A 89 -16.33 7.71 -10.46
C ALA A 89 -14.94 8.33 -10.23
N LYS A 90 -14.82 9.26 -9.27
CA LYS A 90 -13.53 9.85 -8.88
C LYS A 90 -12.56 8.80 -8.36
N ALA A 91 -13.04 7.86 -7.55
CA ALA A 91 -12.26 6.73 -7.06
C ALA A 91 -11.75 5.86 -8.21
N ALA A 92 -12.59 5.55 -9.20
CA ALA A 92 -12.18 4.78 -10.37
C ALA A 92 -11.08 5.48 -11.19
N GLU A 93 -11.19 6.79 -11.39
CA GLU A 93 -10.15 7.58 -12.08
C GLU A 93 -8.81 7.57 -11.33
N ALA A 94 -8.84 7.72 -10.00
CA ALA A 94 -7.64 7.62 -9.18
C ALA A 94 -7.04 6.21 -9.22
N ARG A 95 -7.87 5.18 -9.14
CA ARG A 95 -7.45 3.77 -9.17
C ARG A 95 -6.74 3.44 -10.47
N ALA A 96 -7.26 3.91 -11.60
CA ALA A 96 -6.64 3.68 -12.91
C ALA A 96 -5.19 4.18 -12.98
N LYS A 97 -4.86 5.28 -12.29
CA LYS A 97 -3.48 5.79 -12.20
C LYS A 97 -2.61 4.90 -11.31
N PHE A 98 -3.12 4.50 -10.15
CA PHE A 98 -2.37 3.69 -9.18
C PHE A 98 -2.10 2.25 -9.67
N LEU A 99 -2.94 1.72 -10.56
CA LEU A 99 -2.75 0.41 -11.19
C LEU A 99 -1.62 0.38 -12.23
N SER A 100 -1.09 1.52 -12.66
CA SER A 100 0.02 1.54 -13.61
C SER A 100 1.34 1.26 -12.87
N GLU A 101 2.11 0.28 -13.34
CA GLU A 101 3.42 -0.06 -12.76
C GLU A 101 4.36 1.15 -12.86
N HIS A 102 5.01 1.46 -11.74
CA HIS A 102 5.97 2.55 -11.62
C HIS A 102 7.08 2.22 -10.65
N THR A 103 8.07 3.12 -10.60
CA THR A 103 9.13 3.13 -9.60
C THR A 103 9.24 4.52 -8.98
N HIS A 104 9.83 4.60 -7.80
CA HIS A 104 10.22 5.87 -7.17
C HIS A 104 11.75 5.94 -7.05
N ALA A 105 12.31 7.13 -7.25
CA ALA A 105 13.74 7.38 -7.03
C ALA A 105 14.12 7.47 -5.54
N ASP A 106 13.11 7.54 -4.68
CA ASP A 106 13.22 7.57 -3.22
C ASP A 106 12.61 6.31 -2.61
N ASP A 107 13.00 5.99 -1.38
CA ASP A 107 12.40 4.89 -0.63
C ASP A 107 10.96 5.26 -0.24
N GLU A 108 10.04 4.32 -0.36
CA GLU A 108 8.63 4.55 -0.10
C GLU A 108 8.21 3.91 1.22
N ILE A 109 7.78 4.73 2.17
CA ILE A 109 7.19 4.25 3.41
C ILE A 109 5.69 4.54 3.42
N ARG A 110 4.91 3.53 3.82
CA ARG A 110 3.48 3.61 4.06
C ARG A 110 3.16 3.04 5.43
N PHE A 111 2.41 3.79 6.21
CA PHE A 111 1.80 3.30 7.43
C PHE A 111 0.29 3.47 7.33
N PHE A 112 -0.44 2.36 7.21
CA PHE A 112 -1.89 2.35 7.11
C PHE A 112 -2.51 2.64 8.48
N VAL A 113 -3.39 3.63 8.54
CA VAL A 113 -4.05 4.07 9.78
C VAL A 113 -5.57 3.95 9.72
N GLU A 114 -6.13 3.75 8.53
CA GLU A 114 -7.54 3.45 8.31
C GLU A 114 -7.68 2.53 7.08
N GLY A 115 -8.64 1.61 7.14
CA GLY A 115 -9.04 0.80 5.99
C GLY A 115 -7.93 -0.09 5.45
N SER A 116 -7.89 -0.28 4.13
CA SER A 116 -6.96 -1.22 3.50
C SER A 116 -6.72 -0.95 2.02
N GLY A 117 -5.63 -1.52 1.50
CA GLY A 117 -5.25 -1.51 0.08
C GLY A 117 -4.15 -2.54 -0.18
N ALA A 118 -3.83 -2.79 -1.45
CA ALA A 118 -2.80 -3.77 -1.82
C ALA A 118 -1.63 -3.13 -2.57
N PHE A 119 -0.42 -3.44 -2.13
CA PHE A 119 0.81 -3.21 -2.88
C PHE A 119 1.19 -4.46 -3.66
N TYR A 120 1.68 -4.25 -4.87
CA TYR A 120 2.13 -5.30 -5.76
C TYR A 120 3.59 -5.04 -6.09
N LEU A 121 4.49 -5.87 -5.55
CA LEU A 121 5.93 -5.66 -5.65
C LEU A 121 6.51 -6.68 -6.62
N ARG A 122 6.98 -6.20 -7.77
CA ARG A 122 7.58 -7.03 -8.81
C ARG A 122 9.09 -7.12 -8.59
N VAL A 123 9.54 -8.27 -8.09
CA VAL A 123 10.93 -8.54 -7.72
C VAL A 123 11.29 -9.98 -8.09
N ASP A 124 12.47 -10.17 -8.67
CA ASP A 124 13.04 -11.49 -8.99
C ASP A 124 12.11 -12.43 -9.78
N GLY A 125 11.39 -11.90 -10.77
CA GLY A 125 10.50 -12.67 -11.63
C GLY A 125 9.20 -13.12 -10.94
N SER A 126 8.86 -12.54 -9.80
CA SER A 126 7.62 -12.78 -9.06
C SER A 126 6.94 -11.47 -8.68
N VAL A 127 5.62 -11.53 -8.50
CA VAL A 127 4.82 -10.43 -7.96
C VAL A 127 4.35 -10.80 -6.56
N HIS A 128 4.69 -9.94 -5.61
CA HIS A 128 4.33 -10.04 -4.21
C HIS A 128 3.17 -9.10 -3.92
N MET A 129 1.98 -9.67 -3.75
CA MET A 129 0.74 -8.95 -3.52
C MET A 129 0.48 -8.90 -2.02
N ILE A 130 0.78 -7.77 -1.38
CA ILE A 130 0.57 -7.56 0.05
C ILE A 130 -0.64 -6.65 0.26
N VAL A 131 -1.73 -7.24 0.76
CA VAL A 131 -2.86 -6.50 1.30
C VAL A 131 -2.45 -5.97 2.67
N CYS A 132 -2.46 -4.65 2.82
CA CYS A 132 -2.20 -3.94 4.06
C CYS A 132 -3.52 -3.39 4.64
N GLU A 133 -3.64 -3.37 5.95
CA GLU A 133 -4.73 -2.76 6.69
C GLU A 133 -4.24 -1.82 7.80
N ALA A 134 -5.16 -1.14 8.49
CA ALA A 134 -4.82 -0.26 9.59
C ALA A 134 -3.92 -0.97 10.64
N GLY A 135 -2.74 -0.41 10.88
CA GLY A 135 -1.69 -0.98 11.72
C GLY A 135 -0.48 -1.49 10.93
N ASP A 136 -0.62 -1.71 9.62
CA ASP A 136 0.46 -2.23 8.80
C ASP A 136 1.41 -1.10 8.34
N TYR A 137 2.69 -1.31 8.60
CA TYR A 137 3.81 -0.52 8.11
C TYR A 137 4.51 -1.29 6.99
N LEU A 138 4.79 -0.60 5.89
CA LEU A 138 5.50 -1.12 4.73
C LEU A 138 6.60 -0.15 4.30
N PHE A 139 7.83 -0.65 4.18
CA PHE A 139 8.97 0.04 3.55
C PHE A 139 9.29 -0.66 2.24
N VAL A 140 9.22 0.08 1.13
CA VAL A 140 9.56 -0.39 -0.21
C VAL A 140 10.82 0.35 -0.68
N PRO A 141 11.90 -0.37 -1.02
CA PRO A 141 13.11 0.25 -1.53
C PRO A 141 12.87 1.04 -2.82
N LYS A 142 13.59 2.14 -3.00
CA LYS A 142 13.63 2.87 -4.26
C LYS A 142 13.95 1.97 -5.44
N ASN A 143 13.47 2.34 -6.62
CA ASN A 143 13.57 1.58 -7.87
C ASN A 143 12.87 0.21 -7.87
N THR A 144 12.18 -0.19 -6.79
CA THR A 144 11.29 -1.35 -6.81
C THR A 144 10.14 -1.08 -7.76
N ARG A 145 9.93 -1.96 -8.74
CA ARG A 145 8.75 -1.89 -9.61
C ARG A 145 7.52 -2.31 -8.82
N HIS A 146 6.52 -1.45 -8.79
CA HIS A 146 5.31 -1.74 -8.06
C HIS A 146 4.10 -0.96 -8.58
N TRP A 147 2.93 -1.35 -8.11
CA TRP A 147 1.69 -0.60 -8.26
C TRP A 147 0.82 -0.77 -7.01
N PHE A 148 -0.23 0.04 -6.91
CA PHE A 148 -1.14 0.05 -5.78
C PHE A 148 -2.59 -0.12 -6.24
N ASP A 149 -3.33 -0.98 -5.57
CA ASP A 149 -4.77 -1.18 -5.80
C ASP A 149 -5.55 -0.93 -4.50
N MET A 150 -6.44 0.06 -4.55
CA MET A 150 -7.33 0.41 -3.44
C MET A 150 -8.73 -0.22 -3.54
N GLY A 151 -8.97 -1.04 -4.56
CA GLY A 151 -10.27 -1.67 -4.80
C GLY A 151 -11.30 -0.76 -5.48
N THR A 152 -12.40 -1.36 -5.92
CA THR A 152 -13.51 -0.65 -6.58
C THR A 152 -14.37 0.17 -5.62
N ARG A 153 -14.33 -0.15 -4.32
CA ARG A 153 -15.03 0.56 -3.24
C ARG A 153 -14.02 0.96 -2.16
N PRO A 154 -13.10 1.90 -2.46
CA PRO A 154 -11.97 2.16 -1.59
C PRO A 154 -12.36 2.87 -0.30
N ARG A 155 -11.73 2.44 0.78
CA ARG A 155 -11.65 3.18 2.04
C ARG A 155 -10.29 2.94 2.65
N PHE A 156 -9.44 3.96 2.67
CA PHE A 156 -8.15 3.90 3.36
C PHE A 156 -7.61 5.27 3.76
N ALA A 157 -6.73 5.27 4.75
CA ALA A 157 -5.82 6.37 5.05
C ALA A 157 -4.44 5.78 5.35
N ALA A 158 -3.41 6.35 4.71
CA ALA A 158 -2.02 5.99 4.96
C ALA A 158 -1.16 7.24 5.16
N ILE A 159 -0.34 7.21 6.19
CA ILE A 159 0.75 8.19 6.38
C ILE A 159 1.87 7.78 5.44
N ARG A 160 2.32 8.73 4.63
CA ARG A 160 3.38 8.53 3.64
C ARG A 160 4.61 9.28 4.10
N PHE A 161 5.78 8.62 4.01
CA PHE A 161 7.05 9.25 4.33
C PHE A 161 8.00 9.15 3.15
N PHE A 162 8.73 10.24 2.92
CA PHE A 162 9.72 10.38 1.85
C PHE A 162 10.96 11.09 2.42
N ALA A 163 12.14 10.74 1.92
CA ALA A 163 13.38 11.42 2.24
C ALA A 163 13.51 12.74 1.47
N ILE A 164 12.96 12.82 0.25
CA ILE A 164 12.98 14.04 -0.58
C ILE A 164 11.56 14.54 -0.92
N PRO A 165 11.37 15.86 -1.15
CA PRO A 165 10.04 16.44 -1.44
C PRO A 165 9.35 15.84 -2.66
N GLU A 166 10.11 15.49 -3.70
CA GLU A 166 9.63 14.90 -4.94
C GLU A 166 9.56 13.36 -4.89
N GLY A 167 9.82 12.74 -3.73
CA GLY A 167 9.92 11.27 -3.59
C GLY A 167 8.63 10.52 -3.94
N TRP A 168 7.49 11.21 -3.98
CA TRP A 168 6.19 10.66 -4.37
C TRP A 168 5.97 10.59 -5.89
N VAL A 169 6.83 11.21 -6.71
CA VAL A 169 6.67 11.20 -8.17
C VAL A 169 7.07 9.83 -8.71
N GLY A 170 6.13 9.15 -9.35
CA GLY A 170 6.34 7.83 -9.96
C GLY A 170 6.86 7.91 -11.38
N GLU A 171 7.88 7.13 -11.70
CA GLU A 171 8.35 6.87 -13.06
C GLU A 171 7.64 5.62 -13.61
N PHE A 172 6.64 5.83 -14.47
CA PHE A 172 5.84 4.74 -15.06
C PHE A 172 6.66 3.91 -16.05
N THR A 173 6.57 2.59 -15.93
CA THR A 173 7.31 1.65 -16.80
C THR A 173 6.63 1.46 -18.16
N GLY A 174 5.32 1.67 -18.22
CA GLY A 174 4.48 1.38 -19.39
C GLY A 174 4.16 -0.11 -19.58
N ASP A 175 4.63 -0.98 -18.68
CA ASP A 175 4.31 -2.41 -18.71
C ASP A 175 2.87 -2.64 -18.21
N PRO A 176 1.99 -3.30 -18.99
CA PRO A 176 0.61 -3.56 -18.60
C PRO A 176 0.45 -4.74 -17.62
N ILE A 177 1.55 -5.26 -17.05
CA ILE A 177 1.59 -6.46 -16.18
C ILE A 177 0.53 -6.46 -15.07
N ALA A 178 0.18 -5.30 -14.50
CA ALA A 178 -0.81 -5.18 -13.43
C ALA A 178 -2.16 -5.82 -13.78
N SER A 179 -2.57 -5.77 -15.06
CA SER A 179 -3.82 -6.38 -15.53
C SER A 179 -3.83 -7.92 -15.54
N SER A 180 -2.68 -8.56 -15.33
CA SER A 180 -2.53 -10.02 -15.34
C SER A 180 -2.64 -10.66 -13.95
N PHE A 181 -2.67 -9.86 -12.88
CA PHE A 181 -2.70 -10.33 -11.50
C PHE A 181 -4.06 -10.07 -10.85
N ALA A 182 -4.36 -10.84 -9.80
CA ALA A 182 -5.58 -10.68 -9.03
C ALA A 182 -5.68 -9.23 -8.49
N SER A 183 -6.83 -8.61 -8.69
CA SER A 183 -7.17 -7.31 -8.12
C SER A 183 -7.27 -7.35 -6.60
N TYR A 184 -7.21 -6.18 -5.96
CA TYR A 184 -7.44 -6.07 -4.52
C TYR A 184 -8.76 -6.73 -4.10
N ASP A 185 -9.84 -6.47 -4.85
CA ASP A 185 -11.18 -7.00 -4.55
C ASP A 185 -11.20 -8.54 -4.58
N GLU A 186 -10.47 -9.16 -5.52
CA GLU A 186 -10.33 -10.63 -5.59
C GLU A 186 -9.48 -11.17 -4.44
N LEU A 187 -8.38 -10.49 -4.08
CA LEU A 187 -7.48 -10.89 -2.99
C LEU A 187 -8.18 -10.94 -1.63
N VAL A 188 -9.07 -9.97 -1.38
CA VAL A 188 -9.85 -9.88 -0.12
C VAL A 188 -11.11 -10.73 -0.13
N SER A 189 -11.70 -11.01 -1.30
CA SER A 189 -12.87 -11.90 -1.42
C SER A 189 -12.51 -13.38 -1.27
N ALA A 190 -11.30 -13.77 -1.66
CA ALA A 190 -10.82 -15.16 -1.64
C ALA A 190 -10.53 -15.72 -0.22
N GLY A 191 -11.20 -15.21 0.81
CA GLY A 191 -11.05 -15.61 2.21
C GLY A 191 -12.31 -15.44 3.06
N SER A 192 -13.48 -15.30 2.43
CA SER A 192 -14.79 -15.34 3.09
C SER A 192 -15.35 -16.76 3.18
#